data_AF-A0A0Q1BWQ9-F1
#
_entry.id   AF-A0A0Q1BWQ9-F1
#
_cell.length_a   1.000
_cell.length_b   1.000
_cell.length_c   1.000
_cell.angle_alpha   90.00
_cell.angle_beta   90.00
_cell.angle_gamma   90.00
#
_symmetry.space_group_name_H-M   'P 1'
#
loop_
_entity.id
_entity.type
_entity.pdbx_description
1 polymer ?
#
loop_
_entity_poly.entity_id
_entity_poly.type
_entity_poly.pdbx_seq_one_letter_code
_entity_poly.pdbx_strand_id
1 'polypeptide(L)'
;MNNVTENGKVHIQELLIRMERNGNTIQRLFKQLSSYTCEPNNYSCFEKLYDLKQNFQTFFKEQKHIVAELKREHVEAKHLNSDVQLHLQKFKQLEMQMAQYLLDMNQYS
;
A
#
# COMPACT_ATOMS: atom_id res chain seq x y z
N MET A 1 1.16 -30.33 22.16
CA MET A 1 0.72 -29.96 20.79
C MET A 1 0.31 -28.48 20.68
N ASN A 2 0.84 -27.57 21.50
CA ASN A 2 0.36 -26.17 21.56
C ASN A 2 1.27 -25.16 20.81
N ASN A 3 2.51 -25.54 20.50
CA ASN A 3 3.51 -24.62 19.95
C ASN A 3 3.28 -24.23 18.47
N VAL A 4 2.54 -25.06 17.71
CA VAL A 4 2.31 -24.81 16.27
C VAL A 4 1.28 -23.71 16.07
N THR A 5 0.25 -23.66 16.93
CA THR A 5 -0.84 -22.68 16.87
C THR A 5 -0.42 -21.31 17.39
N GLU A 6 0.45 -21.24 18.40
CA GLU A 6 1.01 -19.96 18.89
C GLU A 6 1.91 -19.30 17.85
N ASN A 7 2.76 -20.07 17.16
CA ASN A 7 3.68 -19.53 16.17
C ASN A 7 2.94 -18.93 14.96
N GLY A 8 1.83 -19.54 14.53
CA GLY A 8 0.96 -19.00 13.49
C GLY A 8 0.27 -17.69 13.89
N LYS A 9 -0.18 -17.55 15.14
CA LYS A 9 -0.81 -16.33 15.66
C LYS A 9 0.17 -15.16 15.74
N VAL A 10 1.41 -15.42 16.20
CA VAL A 10 2.47 -14.41 16.24
C VAL A 10 2.78 -13.91 14.83
N HIS A 11 2.91 -14.82 13.86
CA HIS A 11 3.17 -14.46 12.47
C HIS A 11 2.07 -13.57 11.85
N ILE A 12 0.79 -13.92 12.07
CA ILE A 12 -0.34 -13.11 11.59
C ILE A 12 -0.32 -11.71 12.23
N GLN A 13 -0.01 -11.62 13.52
CA GLN A 13 0.07 -10.34 14.22
C GLN A 13 1.20 -9.45 13.68
N GLU A 14 2.36 -10.01 13.39
CA GLU A 14 3.47 -9.30 12.73
C GLU A 14 3.07 -8.78 11.35
N LEU A 15 2.38 -9.60 10.54
CA LEU A 15 1.88 -9.20 9.23
C LEU A 15 0.88 -8.03 9.35
N LEU A 16 -0.06 -8.11 10.29
CA LEU A 16 -1.03 -7.04 10.54
C LEU A 16 -0.34 -5.72 10.92
N ILE A 17 0.64 -5.76 11.83
CA ILE A 17 1.42 -4.57 12.23
C ILE A 17 2.17 -3.99 11.04
N ARG A 18 2.80 -4.84 10.21
CA ARG A 18 3.51 -4.39 9.02
C ARG A 18 2.58 -3.75 8.00
N MET A 19 1.42 -4.34 7.76
CA MET A 19 0.41 -3.78 6.87
C MET A 19 -0.10 -2.44 7.38
N GLU A 20 -0.38 -2.31 8.67
CA GLU A 20 -0.81 -1.06 9.28
C GLU A 20 0.23 0.06 9.08
N ARG A 21 1.50 -0.23 9.36
CA ARG A 21 2.60 0.72 9.14
C ARG A 21 2.68 1.18 7.69
N ASN A 22 2.65 0.24 6.75
CA ASN A 22 2.67 0.56 5.32
C ASN A 22 1.45 1.38 4.90
N GLY A 23 0.26 1.02 5.41
CA GLY A 23 -0.98 1.76 5.15
C GLY A 23 -0.90 3.22 5.63
N ASN A 24 -0.32 3.45 6.80
CA ASN A 24 -0.10 4.80 7.32
C ASN A 24 0.86 5.61 6.44
N THR A 25 1.93 4.99 5.94
CA THR A 25 2.86 5.64 5.00
C THR A 25 2.14 6.02 3.71
N ILE A 26 1.42 5.08 3.09
CA ILE A 26 0.64 5.33 1.87
C ILE A 26 -0.41 6.42 2.08
N GLN A 27 -1.07 6.46 3.24
CA GLN A 27 -2.02 7.52 3.58
C GLN A 27 -1.34 8.90 3.63
N ARG A 28 -0.13 9.00 4.18
CA ARG A 28 0.63 10.26 4.18
C ARG A 28 1.02 10.67 2.77
N LEU A 29 1.50 9.74 1.95
CA LEU A 29 1.84 10.02 0.55
C LEU A 29 0.62 10.47 -0.25
N PHE A 30 -0.53 9.84 -0.06
CA PHE A 30 -1.78 10.24 -0.72
C PHE A 30 -2.23 11.66 -0.32
N LYS A 31 -2.07 12.04 0.96
CA LYS A 31 -2.32 13.41 1.43
C LYS A 31 -1.36 14.41 0.78
N GLN A 32 -0.08 14.06 0.69
CA GLN A 32 0.91 14.89 0.01
C GLN A 32 0.58 15.07 -1.47
N LEU A 33 0.27 13.97 -2.18
CA LEU A 33 -0.15 13.98 -3.58
C LEU A 33 -1.39 14.86 -3.82
N SER A 34 -2.26 14.96 -2.83
CA SER A 34 -3.49 15.77 -2.89
C SER A 34 -3.27 17.23 -2.45
N SER A 35 -2.04 17.62 -2.11
CA SER A 35 -1.72 19.00 -1.73
C SER A 35 -1.45 19.89 -2.95
N TYR A 36 -1.62 21.20 -2.77
CA TYR A 36 -1.39 22.20 -3.82
C TYR A 36 0.06 22.22 -4.33
N THR A 37 1.04 21.78 -3.52
CA THR A 37 2.45 21.70 -3.94
C THR A 37 2.73 20.55 -4.89
N CYS A 38 1.77 19.65 -5.09
CA CYS A 38 1.85 18.53 -6.01
C CYS A 38 0.91 18.71 -7.22
N GLU A 39 0.45 19.93 -7.49
CA GLU A 39 -0.37 20.23 -8.67
C GLU A 39 0.44 20.10 -9.96
N PRO A 40 -0.08 19.39 -10.99
CA PRO A 40 0.66 19.13 -12.21
C PRO A 40 0.78 20.41 -13.05
N ASN A 41 1.98 20.69 -13.53
CA ASN A 41 2.24 21.87 -14.38
C ASN A 41 2.19 21.57 -15.89
N ASN A 42 2.08 20.29 -16.26
CA ASN A 42 1.98 19.84 -17.64
C ASN A 42 1.09 18.61 -17.78
N TYR A 43 0.71 18.30 -19.02
CA TYR A 43 -0.21 17.21 -19.33
C TYR A 43 0.30 15.84 -18.85
N SER A 44 1.59 15.54 -19.03
CA SER A 44 2.17 14.27 -18.60
C SER A 44 2.11 14.10 -17.07
N CYS A 45 2.37 15.18 -16.32
CA CYS A 45 2.25 15.16 -14.86
C CYS A 45 0.79 15.02 -14.43
N PHE A 46 -0.16 15.59 -15.17
CA PHE A 46 -1.59 15.42 -14.89
C PHE A 46 -2.02 13.96 -15.01
N GLU A 47 -1.60 13.27 -16.09
CA GLU A 47 -1.88 11.84 -16.27
C GLU A 47 -1.27 11.00 -15.15
N LYS A 48 0.01 11.24 -14.81
CA LYS A 48 0.70 10.55 -13.71
C LYS A 48 0.02 10.77 -12.36
N LEU A 49 -0.42 12.00 -12.07
CA LEU A 49 -1.16 12.33 -10.85
C LEU A 49 -2.48 11.54 -10.79
N TYR A 50 -3.21 11.49 -11.91
CA TYR A 50 -4.48 10.78 -12.00
C TYR A 50 -4.29 9.27 -11.73
N ASP A 51 -3.33 8.65 -12.41
CA ASP A 51 -3.01 7.24 -12.26
C ASP A 51 -2.58 6.91 -10.82
N LEU A 52 -1.71 7.73 -10.24
CA LEU A 52 -1.30 7.58 -8.84
C LEU A 52 -2.51 7.61 -7.91
N LYS A 53 -3.43 8.57 -8.06
CA LYS A 53 -4.65 8.64 -7.23
C LYS A 53 -5.49 7.38 -7.33
N GLN A 54 -5.67 6.83 -8.53
CA GLN A 54 -6.40 5.58 -8.73
C GLN A 54 -5.68 4.39 -8.07
N ASN A 55 -4.36 4.31 -8.21
CA ASN A 55 -3.55 3.25 -7.61
C ASN A 55 -3.58 3.31 -6.08
N PHE A 56 -3.51 4.50 -5.48
CA PHE A 56 -3.67 4.70 -4.03
C PHE A 56 -5.05 4.22 -3.55
N GLN A 57 -6.13 4.57 -4.25
CA GLN A 57 -7.48 4.14 -3.88
C GLN A 57 -7.64 2.61 -3.96
N THR A 58 -7.11 2.00 -5.02
CA THR A 58 -7.11 0.54 -5.19
C THR A 58 -6.33 -0.13 -4.06
N PHE A 59 -5.14 0.37 -3.73
CA PHE A 59 -4.33 -0.15 -2.64
C PHE A 59 -5.07 -0.12 -1.30
N PHE A 60 -5.79 0.96 -0.96
CA PHE A 60 -6.56 1.02 0.28
C PHE A 60 -7.69 -0.01 0.33
N LYS A 61 -8.38 -0.22 -0.81
CA LYS A 61 -9.45 -1.23 -0.91
C LYS A 61 -8.90 -2.64 -0.72
N GLU A 62 -7.80 -2.95 -1.41
CA GLU A 62 -7.10 -4.24 -1.30
C GLU A 62 -6.58 -4.48 0.12
N GLN A 63 -5.95 -3.48 0.72
CA GLN A 63 -5.45 -3.57 2.09
C GLN A 63 -6.59 -3.87 3.08
N LYS A 64 -7.72 -3.17 2.96
CA LYS A 64 -8.88 -3.39 3.82
C LYS A 64 -9.40 -4.82 3.70
N HIS A 65 -9.43 -5.35 2.47
CA HIS A 65 -9.84 -6.74 2.21
C HIS A 65 -8.86 -7.73 2.87
N ILE A 66 -7.56 -7.59 2.61
CA ILE A 66 -6.54 -8.52 3.16
C ILE A 66 -6.51 -8.48 4.68
N VAL A 67 -6.62 -7.31 5.31
CA VAL A 67 -6.70 -7.18 6.77
C VAL A 67 -7.97 -7.85 7.34
N ALA A 68 -9.09 -7.77 6.62
CA ALA A 68 -10.32 -8.45 7.03
C ALA A 68 -10.15 -9.98 6.98
N GLU A 69 -9.51 -10.50 5.93
CA GLU A 69 -9.22 -11.93 5.78
C GLU A 69 -8.21 -12.42 6.83
N LEU A 70 -7.13 -11.68 7.10
CA LEU A 70 -6.14 -12.01 8.16
C LEU A 70 -6.75 -12.11 9.55
N LYS A 71 -7.85 -11.40 9.81
CA LYS A 71 -8.55 -11.42 11.09
C LYS A 71 -9.55 -12.58 11.20
N ARG A 72 -9.89 -13.27 10.11
CA ARG A 72 -10.78 -14.43 10.12
C ARG A 72 -9.97 -15.68 10.45
N GLU A 73 -10.36 -16.41 11.49
CA GLU A 73 -9.63 -17.58 12.01
C GLU A 73 -9.64 -18.82 11.07
N HIS A 74 -10.32 -18.75 9.91
CA HIS A 74 -10.57 -19.90 9.01
C HIS A 74 -10.03 -19.76 7.58
N VAL A 75 -9.16 -18.79 7.30
CA VAL A 75 -8.64 -18.61 5.92
C VAL A 75 -7.55 -19.64 5.63
N GLU A 76 -7.59 -20.26 4.44
CA GLU A 76 -6.50 -21.08 3.93
C GLU A 76 -5.21 -20.26 3.85
N ALA A 77 -4.30 -20.48 4.79
CA ALA A 77 -3.12 -19.65 5.02
C ALA A 77 -2.19 -19.48 3.80
N LYS A 78 -2.27 -20.36 2.79
CA LYS A 78 -1.45 -20.30 1.58
C LYS A 78 -1.83 -19.15 0.64
N HIS A 79 -3.11 -19.01 0.33
CA HIS A 79 -3.59 -17.95 -0.58
C HIS A 79 -3.44 -16.56 0.04
N LEU A 80 -3.65 -16.48 1.35
CA LEU A 80 -3.51 -15.22 2.08
C LEU A 80 -2.06 -14.73 2.11
N ASN A 81 -1.08 -15.63 2.22
CA ASN A 81 0.33 -15.24 2.23
C ASN A 81 0.76 -14.67 0.86
N SER A 82 0.31 -15.26 -0.25
CA SER A 82 0.59 -14.70 -1.58
C SER A 82 -0.02 -13.31 -1.77
N ASP A 83 -1.25 -13.11 -1.31
CA ASP A 83 -1.93 -11.82 -1.42
C ASP A 83 -1.22 -10.74 -0.58
N VAL A 84 -0.79 -11.10 0.63
CA VAL A 84 0.00 -10.22 1.49
C VAL A 84 1.34 -9.86 0.83
N GLN A 85 2.06 -10.83 0.25
CA GLN A 85 3.33 -10.54 -0.44
C GLN A 85 3.13 -9.62 -1.64
N LEU A 86 2.10 -9.88 -2.46
CA LEU A 86 1.76 -9.04 -3.60
C LEU A 86 1.42 -7.61 -3.14
N HIS A 87 0.65 -7.47 -2.06
CA HIS A 87 0.31 -6.17 -1.48
C HIS A 87 1.54 -5.41 -0.98
N LEU A 88 2.50 -6.10 -0.36
CA LEU A 88 3.78 -5.51 0.05
C LEU A 88 4.66 -5.09 -1.12
N GLN A 89 4.57 -5.77 -2.27
CA GLN A 89 5.24 -5.34 -3.51
C GLN A 89 4.58 -4.09 -4.09
N LYS A 90 3.24 -4.06 -4.15
CA LYS A 90 2.47 -2.89 -4.59
C LYS A 90 2.77 -1.65 -3.74
N PHE A 91 2.97 -1.83 -2.44
CA PHE A 91 3.43 -0.75 -1.55
C PHE A 91 4.74 -0.11 -2.05
N LYS A 92 5.77 -0.93 -2.30
CA LYS A 92 7.07 -0.43 -2.79
C LYS A 92 6.95 0.23 -4.16
N GLN A 93 6.11 -0.32 -5.02
CA GLN A 93 5.84 0.24 -6.34
C GLN A 93 5.19 1.63 -6.24
N LEU A 94 4.21 1.80 -5.36
CA LEU A 94 3.56 3.08 -5.11
C LEU A 94 4.53 4.13 -4.54
N GLU A 95 5.39 3.73 -3.59
CA GLU A 95 6.43 4.63 -3.08
C GLU A 95 7.36 5.09 -4.20
N MET A 96 7.81 4.18 -5.05
CA MET A 96 8.67 4.50 -6.19
C MET A 96 7.97 5.41 -7.22
N GLN A 97 6.72 5.12 -7.56
CA GLN A 97 5.93 5.94 -8.49
C GLN A 97 5.70 7.35 -7.93
N MET A 98 5.44 7.48 -6.63
CA MET A 98 5.31 8.78 -5.97
C MET A 98 6.63 9.56 -6.01
N ALA A 99 7.77 8.90 -5.72
CA ALA A 99 9.08 9.53 -5.81
C ALA A 99 9.39 10.00 -7.24
N GLN A 100 9.09 9.18 -8.24
CA GLN A 100 9.28 9.55 -9.65
C GLN A 100 8.41 10.76 -10.02
N TYR A 101 7.15 10.78 -9.61
CA TYR A 101 6.26 11.92 -9.84
C TYR A 101 6.82 13.22 -9.26
N LEU A 102 7.32 13.19 -8.02
CA LEU A 102 7.93 14.36 -7.38
C LEU A 102 9.20 14.83 -8.12
N LEU A 103 10.02 13.91 -8.62
CA LEU A 103 11.19 14.24 -9.42
C LEU A 103 10.79 14.88 -10.75
N ASP A 104 9.79 14.32 -11.43
CA ASP A 104 9.30 14.84 -12.71
C ASP A 104 8.72 16.25 -12.53
N MET A 105 7.99 16.51 -11.45
CA MET A 105 7.47 17.83 -11.11
C MET A 105 8.58 18.87 -10.90
N ASN A 106 9.68 18.47 -10.26
CA ASN A 106 10.84 19.35 -10.01
C ASN A 106 11.70 19.58 -11.26
N GLN A 107 11.66 18.71 -12.27
CA GLN A 107 12.42 18.92 -13.53
C GLN A 107 11.87 20.07 -14.38
N TYR A 108 10.65 20.50 -14.12
CA TYR A 108 9.97 21.61 -14.82
C TYR A 108 9.69 22.81 -13.91
N SER A 109 10.30 22.86 -12.72
CA SER A 109 10.21 23.97 -11.76
C SER A 109 11.36 24.96 -11.92
#